data_AF-A0A964HAW4-F1
#
_entry.id   AF-A0A964HAW4-F1
#
_cell.length_a   1.000
_cell.length_b   1.000
_cell.length_c   1.000
_cell.angle_alpha   90.00
_cell.angle_beta   90.00
_cell.angle_gamma   90.00
#
_symmetry.space_group_name_H-M   'P 1'
#
loop_
_entity.id
_entity.type
_entity.pdbx_description
1 polymer ?
#
loop_
_entity_poly.entity_id
_entity_poly.type
_entity_poly.pdbx_seq_one_letter_code
_entity_poly.pdbx_strand_id
1 'polypeptide(L)'
;MVLVRRPAARPHALQRAEPGRAAGAGGRNVRHRPGAGQVRLRRLAAAAAVLRRTAGLVLRHHGGGRAAAGARRPVTRPAVRWRRLVRAAGYLLVALIVFFLGRALHRSWNQIPFDRITFHYGWLAASYLGLVASFLCSVQAWRFILRALGSRMGFRDSWFVITGSYAAKYLPGHVWAIGGRMLLARGKGVPEKVSGVAMVLETAALLAGALIAFGLCLPWMVRDGLPSWIWWLFLPVPPILALMFTPLLERMVGFAARMAFKREVRVAISAPGLLAALALFTLSSIIQGAAFFSLVRSLYPVAPRLLPDVIGAYNGAW
;
A
#
# COMPACT_ATOMS: atom_id res chain seq x y z
N MET A 1 -21.11 -24.46 -62.71
CA MET A 1 -22.02 -25.62 -62.81
C MET A 1 -23.03 -25.48 -61.66
N VAL A 2 -24.34 -25.37 -61.96
CA VAL A 2 -25.48 -25.17 -60.99
C VAL A 2 -25.36 -23.90 -60.09
N LEU A 3 -25.97 -22.73 -60.31
CA LEU A 3 -27.17 -22.24 -61.03
C LEU A 3 -28.52 -22.36 -60.26
N VAL A 4 -29.36 -21.31 -60.37
CA VAL A 4 -30.72 -21.05 -59.80
C VAL A 4 -30.73 -20.38 -58.40
N ARG A 5 -31.45 -19.28 -58.08
CA ARG A 5 -32.12 -18.17 -58.85
C ARG A 5 -32.34 -16.93 -57.91
N ARG A 6 -32.70 -15.77 -58.48
CA ARG A 6 -33.55 -14.69 -57.89
C ARG A 6 -34.81 -14.54 -58.76
N PRO A 7 -35.94 -14.01 -58.24
CA PRO A 7 -36.43 -12.65 -58.59
C PRO A 7 -36.99 -11.90 -57.34
N ALA A 8 -37.04 -10.57 -57.19
CA ALA A 8 -37.34 -9.40 -58.04
C ALA A 8 -38.82 -8.92 -57.96
N ALA A 9 -39.01 -7.83 -57.16
CA ALA A 9 -40.01 -6.73 -57.14
C ALA A 9 -41.40 -6.80 -57.83
N ARG A 10 -42.40 -6.07 -57.27
CA ARG A 10 -43.34 -5.13 -57.95
C ARG A 10 -44.24 -4.32 -56.94
N PRO A 11 -44.99 -3.25 -57.34
CA PRO A 11 -45.36 -2.09 -56.48
C PRO A 11 -46.87 -1.64 -56.53
N HIS A 12 -47.14 -0.35 -56.24
CA HIS A 12 -48.44 0.43 -56.22
C HIS A 12 -49.27 0.31 -54.90
N ALA A 13 -50.15 1.25 -54.49
CA ALA A 13 -50.70 2.52 -55.05
C ALA A 13 -50.95 3.55 -53.89
N LEU A 14 -50.78 4.88 -54.02
CA LEU A 14 -51.75 5.93 -54.46
C LEU A 14 -53.20 5.92 -53.88
N GLN A 15 -53.49 6.87 -52.99
CA GLN A 15 -54.82 7.47 -52.70
C GLN A 15 -54.57 8.87 -52.08
N ARG A 16 -54.79 9.99 -52.80
CA ARG A 16 -56.02 10.77 -53.06
C ARG A 16 -56.52 11.62 -51.86
N ALA A 17 -57.03 12.80 -52.19
CA ALA A 17 -57.15 13.98 -51.32
C ALA A 17 -58.58 14.31 -50.86
N GLU A 18 -58.67 15.16 -49.82
CA GLU A 18 -59.75 16.14 -49.50
C GLU A 18 -61.17 15.57 -49.22
N PRO A 19 -61.89 16.08 -48.19
CA PRO A 19 -62.44 17.44 -48.29
C PRO A 19 -62.55 18.26 -46.97
N GLY A 20 -62.30 19.57 -47.09
CA GLY A 20 -63.35 20.59 -46.91
C GLY A 20 -63.75 21.11 -45.50
N ARG A 21 -63.77 22.46 -45.42
CA ARG A 21 -64.60 23.37 -44.59
C ARG A 21 -64.22 23.69 -43.11
N ALA A 22 -63.68 24.90 -42.98
CA ALA A 22 -64.34 26.08 -42.39
C ALA A 22 -64.04 26.54 -40.94
N ALA A 23 -63.83 27.87 -40.85
CA ALA A 23 -64.04 28.80 -39.73
C ALA A 23 -63.21 28.65 -38.43
N GLY A 24 -62.61 29.78 -37.99
CA GLY A 24 -62.00 29.90 -36.66
C GLY A 24 -60.94 31.01 -36.57
N ALA A 25 -61.35 32.21 -36.17
CA ALA A 25 -60.43 33.31 -35.86
C ALA A 25 -59.60 33.04 -34.58
N GLY A 26 -58.47 33.74 -34.42
CA GLY A 26 -57.73 33.79 -33.15
C GLY A 26 -56.22 33.65 -33.29
N GLY A 27 -55.47 34.66 -32.83
CA GLY A 27 -54.00 34.70 -32.98
C GLY A 27 -53.28 33.54 -32.30
N ARG A 28 -52.43 32.82 -33.06
CA ARG A 28 -51.57 31.77 -32.51
C ARG A 28 -50.40 32.37 -31.75
N ASN A 29 -50.58 32.47 -30.44
CA ASN A 29 -49.54 32.82 -29.48
C ASN A 29 -48.39 31.79 -29.53
N VAL A 30 -47.24 32.16 -30.12
CA VAL A 30 -46.09 31.27 -30.31
C VAL A 30 -45.41 30.99 -28.97
N ARG A 31 -45.82 29.89 -28.31
CA ARG A 31 -45.14 29.38 -27.12
C ARG A 31 -43.75 28.84 -27.51
N HIS A 32 -42.72 29.68 -27.37
CA HIS A 32 -41.33 29.23 -27.37
C HIS A 32 -41.15 28.07 -26.38
N ARG A 33 -40.81 26.87 -26.89
CA ARG A 33 -40.34 25.78 -26.05
C ARG A 33 -38.97 26.19 -25.49
N PRO A 34 -38.78 26.24 -24.15
CA PRO A 34 -37.49 26.58 -23.58
C PRO A 34 -36.47 25.49 -23.94
N GLY A 35 -35.38 25.88 -24.60
CA GLY A 35 -34.31 24.95 -24.98
C GLY A 35 -33.71 24.22 -23.77
N ALA A 36 -33.13 23.04 -23.98
CA ALA A 36 -32.66 22.15 -22.91
C ALA A 36 -31.74 22.83 -21.87
N GLY A 37 -30.96 23.84 -22.28
CA GLY A 37 -30.16 24.69 -21.39
C GLY A 37 -30.98 25.48 -20.37
N GLN A 38 -32.10 26.09 -20.76
CA GLN A 38 -32.98 26.84 -19.84
C GLN A 38 -33.63 25.93 -18.79
N VAL A 39 -34.00 24.70 -19.17
CA VAL A 39 -34.52 23.70 -18.22
C VAL A 39 -33.44 23.32 -17.19
N ARG A 40 -32.18 23.18 -17.62
CA ARG A 40 -31.05 22.89 -16.75
C ARG A 40 -30.77 24.03 -15.77
N LEU A 41 -30.77 25.28 -16.25
CA LEU A 41 -30.59 26.48 -15.42
C LEU A 41 -31.72 26.65 -14.38
N ARG A 42 -32.99 26.43 -14.76
CA ARG A 42 -34.11 26.49 -13.81
C ARG A 42 -34.03 25.41 -12.72
N ARG A 43 -33.55 24.20 -13.06
CA ARG A 43 -33.30 23.13 -12.06
C ARG A 43 -32.16 23.49 -11.10
N LEU A 44 -31.08 24.10 -11.58
CA LEU A 44 -29.99 24.58 -10.73
C LEU A 44 -30.42 25.72 -9.80
N ALA A 45 -31.21 26.68 -10.30
CA ALA A 45 -31.77 27.75 -9.48
C ALA A 45 -32.71 27.22 -8.37
N ALA A 46 -33.56 26.23 -8.70
CA ALA A 46 -34.42 25.57 -7.72
C ALA A 46 -33.61 24.83 -6.64
N ALA A 47 -32.55 24.10 -7.02
CA ALA A 47 -31.66 23.44 -6.07
C ALA A 47 -30.93 24.43 -5.14
N ALA A 48 -30.47 25.57 -5.68
CA ALA A 48 -29.85 26.63 -4.90
C ALA A 48 -30.83 27.30 -3.91
N ALA A 49 -32.11 27.46 -4.29
CA ALA A 49 -33.15 27.97 -3.40
C ALA A 49 -33.44 27.02 -2.22
N VAL A 50 -33.48 25.70 -2.46
CA VAL A 50 -33.64 24.69 -1.40
C VAL A 50 -32.44 24.70 -0.45
N LEU A 51 -31.21 24.76 -0.97
CA LEU A 51 -29.98 24.84 -0.16
C LEU A 51 -29.92 26.12 0.70
N ARG A 52 -30.39 27.26 0.21
CA ARG A 52 -30.50 28.49 1.02
C ARG A 52 -31.56 28.37 2.11
N ARG A 53 -32.69 27.70 1.86
CA ARG A 53 -33.73 27.44 2.87
C ARG A 53 -33.25 26.51 3.98
N THR A 54 -32.53 25.43 3.65
CA THR A 54 -31.99 24.51 4.67
C THR A 54 -30.85 25.15 5.46
N ALA A 55 -29.96 25.92 4.82
CA ALA A 55 -28.93 26.68 5.53
C ALA A 55 -29.53 27.72 6.50
N GLY A 56 -30.58 28.44 6.09
CA GLY A 56 -31.29 29.39 6.96
C GLY A 56 -32.00 28.74 8.14
N LEU A 57 -32.53 27.52 7.99
CA LEU A 57 -33.12 26.75 9.07
C LEU A 57 -32.08 26.24 10.08
N VAL A 58 -30.92 25.76 9.61
CA VAL A 58 -29.81 25.35 10.48
C VAL A 58 -29.26 26.53 11.30
N LEU A 59 -29.14 27.72 10.70
CA LEU A 59 -28.67 28.92 11.40
C LEU A 59 -29.68 29.45 12.45
N ARG A 60 -30.98 29.29 12.23
CA ARG A 60 -31.99 29.67 13.24
C ARG A 60 -32.02 28.75 14.46
N HIS A 61 -31.63 27.48 14.33
CA HIS A 61 -31.67 26.52 15.44
C HIS A 61 -30.52 26.65 16.47
N HIS A 62 -29.63 27.64 16.30
CA HIS A 62 -28.58 27.99 17.27
C HIS A 62 -28.84 29.33 18.00
N GLY A 63 -30.02 29.93 17.85
CA GLY A 63 -30.38 31.23 18.42
C GLY A 63 -31.19 31.22 19.73
N GLY A 64 -31.33 30.10 20.43
CA GLY A 64 -32.18 30.00 21.63
C GLY A 64 -31.68 28.98 22.64
N GLY A 65 -31.07 29.46 23.72
CA GLY A 65 -30.54 28.61 24.80
C GLY A 65 -29.75 29.39 25.85
N ARG A 66 -30.44 30.08 26.76
CA ARG A 66 -29.84 30.58 28.00
C ARG A 66 -29.64 29.42 28.99
N ALA A 67 -28.67 29.59 29.89
CA ALA A 67 -28.41 28.79 31.10
C ALA A 67 -27.97 27.32 30.92
N ALA A 68 -26.65 27.12 30.80
CA ALA A 68 -25.94 26.06 31.52
C ALA A 68 -24.47 26.48 31.73
N ALA A 69 -24.14 26.96 32.94
CA ALA A 69 -22.78 27.34 33.31
C ALA A 69 -21.90 26.10 33.58
N GLY A 70 -21.64 25.31 32.54
CA GLY A 70 -20.66 24.21 32.58
C GLY A 70 -19.29 24.72 32.16
N ALA A 71 -18.32 24.73 33.09
CA ALA A 71 -16.96 25.18 32.84
C ALA A 71 -16.30 24.40 31.69
N ARG A 72 -16.24 25.02 30.50
CA ARG A 72 -15.48 24.50 29.36
C ARG A 72 -14.00 24.58 29.68
N ARG A 73 -13.45 23.51 30.24
CA ARG A 73 -12.00 23.33 30.43
C ARG A 73 -11.30 23.70 29.11
N PRO A 74 -10.32 24.61 29.10
CA PRO A 74 -9.57 24.88 27.89
C PRO A 74 -8.85 23.60 27.48
N VAL A 75 -9.11 23.13 26.26
CA VAL A 75 -8.28 22.09 25.64
C VAL A 75 -6.92 22.73 25.38
N THR A 76 -6.03 22.63 26.36
CA THR A 76 -4.65 23.09 26.29
C THR A 76 -4.03 22.46 25.03
N ARG A 77 -3.50 23.29 24.12
CA ARG A 77 -2.95 22.82 22.84
C ARG A 77 -1.46 22.47 23.03
N PRO A 78 -1.06 21.20 23.25
CA PRO A 78 0.37 20.86 23.40
C PRO A 78 1.05 20.73 22.03
N ALA A 79 0.24 20.72 20.97
CA ALA A 79 0.56 20.23 19.64
C ALA A 79 1.65 21.02 18.91
N VAL A 80 1.84 22.32 19.19
CA VAL A 80 2.84 23.13 18.47
C VAL A 80 4.25 22.86 18.98
N ARG A 81 4.45 22.84 20.31
CA ARG A 81 5.76 22.57 20.93
C ARG A 81 6.17 21.10 20.69
N TRP A 82 5.23 20.16 20.84
CA TRP A 82 5.46 18.75 20.51
C TRP A 82 5.85 18.54 19.04
N ARG A 83 5.13 19.13 18.07
CA ARG A 83 5.49 19.00 16.64
C ARG A 83 6.82 19.65 16.29
N ARG A 84 7.26 20.70 17.00
CA ARG A 84 8.62 21.26 16.84
C ARG A 84 9.68 20.32 17.42
N LEU A 85 9.45 19.76 18.62
CA LEU A 85 10.36 18.79 19.25
C LEU A 85 10.53 17.52 18.40
N VAL A 86 9.46 16.92 17.89
CA VAL A 86 9.52 15.74 17.02
C VAL A 86 10.29 16.03 15.73
N ARG A 87 10.12 17.22 15.13
CA ARG A 87 10.93 17.63 13.96
C ARG A 87 12.40 17.83 14.32
N ALA A 88 12.70 18.51 15.42
CA ALA A 88 14.06 18.75 15.87
C ALA A 88 14.79 17.44 16.19
N ALA A 89 14.12 16.50 16.86
CA ALA A 89 14.62 15.15 17.09
C ALA A 89 14.84 14.37 15.78
N GLY A 90 13.93 14.52 14.80
CA GLY A 90 14.10 13.94 13.46
C GLY A 90 15.31 14.51 12.71
N TYR A 91 15.51 15.84 12.70
CA TYR A 91 16.69 16.46 12.10
C TYR A 91 17.98 16.07 12.83
N LEU A 92 17.96 15.99 14.17
CA LEU A 92 19.09 15.54 14.97
C LEU A 92 19.44 14.07 14.66
N LEU A 93 18.45 13.19 14.56
CA LEU A 93 18.66 11.79 14.19
C LEU A 93 19.27 11.66 12.78
N VAL A 94 18.75 12.39 11.79
CA VAL A 94 19.32 12.42 10.43
C VAL A 94 20.75 12.96 10.46
N ALA A 95 21.03 14.02 11.23
CA ALA A 95 22.37 14.56 11.38
C ALA A 95 23.34 13.56 12.04
N LEU A 96 22.90 12.81 13.06
CA LEU A 96 23.68 11.73 13.66
C LEU A 96 23.97 10.62 12.64
N ILE A 97 22.96 10.15 11.90
CA ILE A 97 23.14 9.09 10.89
C ILE A 97 24.16 9.54 9.82
N VAL A 98 24.02 10.75 9.28
CA VAL A 98 24.96 11.30 8.29
C VAL A 98 26.37 11.49 8.89
N PHE A 99 26.47 11.96 10.14
CA PHE A 99 27.75 12.11 10.83
C PHE A 99 28.46 10.77 11.05
N PHE A 100 27.76 9.76 11.57
CA PHE A 100 28.33 8.44 11.80
C PHE A 100 28.70 7.74 10.49
N LEU A 101 27.85 7.81 9.46
CA LEU A 101 28.13 7.25 8.15
C LEU A 101 29.32 7.94 7.47
N GLY A 102 29.36 9.28 7.48
CA GLY A 102 30.48 10.06 6.93
C GLY A 102 31.78 9.84 7.68
N ARG A 103 31.74 9.73 9.02
CA ARG A 103 32.91 9.41 9.86
C ARG A 103 33.42 8.00 9.61
N ALA A 104 32.53 7.01 9.46
CA ALA A 104 32.90 5.64 9.14
C ALA A 104 33.53 5.57 7.74
N LEU A 105 32.87 6.17 6.74
CA LEU A 105 33.36 6.21 5.36
C LEU A 105 34.73 6.90 5.29
N HIS A 106 34.91 8.06 5.91
CA HIS A 106 36.19 8.78 5.89
C HIS A 106 37.33 7.98 6.55
N ARG A 107 37.07 7.29 7.67
CA ARG A 107 38.08 6.47 8.37
C ARG A 107 38.47 5.22 7.58
N SER A 108 37.50 4.58 6.93
CA SER A 108 37.73 3.35 6.16
C SER A 108 38.08 3.60 4.70
N TRP A 109 37.98 4.84 4.19
CA TRP A 109 38.24 5.17 2.78
C TRP A 109 39.61 4.66 2.30
N ASN A 110 40.66 4.95 3.07
CA ASN A 110 42.04 4.56 2.75
C ASN A 110 42.33 3.07 3.04
N GLN A 111 41.35 2.32 3.56
CA GLN A 111 41.45 0.88 3.85
C GLN A 111 40.80 0.03 2.75
N ILE A 112 40.06 0.65 1.81
CA ILE A 112 39.43 -0.05 0.69
C ILE A 112 40.52 -0.36 -0.35
N PRO A 113 40.83 -1.65 -0.64
CA PRO A 113 41.84 -2.00 -1.61
C PRO A 113 41.23 -1.95 -3.02
N PHE A 114 41.08 -0.75 -3.56
CA PHE A 114 40.48 -0.53 -4.90
C PHE A 114 41.21 -1.34 -6.00
N ASP A 115 42.53 -1.49 -5.88
CA ASP A 115 43.39 -2.25 -6.82
C ASP A 115 43.13 -3.77 -6.80
N ARG A 116 42.38 -4.27 -5.80
CA ARG A 116 42.05 -5.70 -5.62
C ARG A 116 40.61 -6.05 -5.99
N ILE A 117 39.87 -5.12 -6.58
CA ILE A 117 38.51 -5.40 -7.07
C ILE A 117 38.62 -6.34 -8.28
N THR A 118 38.14 -7.58 -8.13
CA THR A 118 37.92 -8.51 -9.24
C THR A 118 36.43 -8.57 -9.57
N PHE A 119 36.05 -9.02 -10.76
CA PHE A 119 34.64 -9.22 -11.11
C PHE A 119 34.38 -10.68 -11.47
N HIS A 120 33.93 -11.46 -10.48
CA HIS A 120 33.54 -12.84 -10.70
C HIS A 120 32.05 -12.95 -11.10
N TYR A 121 31.81 -12.94 -12.41
CA TYR A 121 30.46 -13.00 -13.00
C TYR A 121 29.58 -14.14 -12.48
N GLY A 122 30.16 -15.29 -12.11
CA GLY A 122 29.41 -16.40 -11.50
C GLY A 122 28.80 -16.05 -10.14
N TRP A 123 29.54 -15.34 -9.28
CA TRP A 123 29.04 -14.86 -7.98
C TRP A 123 28.06 -13.70 -8.13
N LEU A 124 28.26 -12.84 -9.13
CA LEU A 124 27.33 -11.78 -9.48
C LEU A 124 25.99 -12.35 -10.00
N ALA A 125 26.04 -13.37 -10.85
CA ALA A 125 24.86 -14.09 -11.33
C ALA A 125 24.14 -14.83 -10.17
N ALA A 126 24.88 -15.48 -9.27
CA ALA A 126 24.32 -16.09 -8.06
C ALA A 126 23.61 -15.05 -7.15
N SER A 127 24.21 -13.86 -7.00
CA SER A 127 23.59 -12.74 -6.28
C SER A 127 22.26 -12.31 -6.94
N TYR A 128 22.26 -12.07 -8.25
CA TYR A 128 21.07 -11.69 -8.99
C TYR A 128 19.96 -12.75 -8.92
N LEU A 129 20.31 -14.03 -9.11
CA LEU A 129 19.37 -15.15 -8.97
C LEU A 129 18.81 -15.26 -7.54
N GLY A 130 19.63 -15.01 -6.52
CA GLY A 130 19.19 -14.93 -5.12
C GLY A 130 18.18 -13.79 -4.89
N LEU A 131 18.42 -12.60 -5.44
CA LEU A 131 17.46 -11.49 -5.37
C LEU A 131 16.12 -11.84 -6.07
N VAL A 132 16.17 -12.49 -7.23
CA VAL A 132 14.97 -12.97 -7.94
C VAL A 132 14.23 -14.04 -7.11
N ALA A 133 14.94 -15.01 -6.53
CA ALA A 133 14.38 -16.05 -5.68
C ALA A 133 13.71 -15.47 -4.42
N SER A 134 14.37 -14.54 -3.73
CA SER A 134 13.80 -13.77 -2.62
C SER A 134 12.50 -13.06 -3.02
N PHE A 135 12.50 -12.38 -4.17
CA PHE A 135 11.32 -11.68 -4.65
C PHE A 135 10.17 -12.64 -4.97
N LEU A 136 10.45 -13.81 -5.56
CA LEU A 136 9.47 -14.89 -5.77
C LEU A 136 8.90 -15.41 -4.43
N CYS A 137 9.74 -15.60 -3.42
CA CYS A 137 9.32 -15.96 -2.05
C CYS A 137 8.38 -14.90 -1.47
N SER A 138 8.71 -13.61 -1.59
CA SER A 138 7.87 -12.49 -1.14
C SER A 138 6.51 -12.44 -1.85
N VAL A 139 6.48 -12.68 -3.17
CA VAL A 139 5.22 -12.79 -3.95
C VAL A 139 4.36 -13.96 -3.46
N GLN A 140 4.97 -15.10 -3.15
CA GLN A 140 4.22 -16.25 -2.63
C GLN A 140 3.79 -16.09 -1.16
N ALA A 141 4.58 -15.40 -0.33
CA ALA A 141 4.22 -15.05 1.05
C ALA A 141 2.99 -14.13 1.09
N TRP A 142 2.97 -13.09 0.24
CA TRP A 142 1.79 -12.23 0.05
C TRP A 142 0.53 -13.02 -0.31
N ARG A 143 0.64 -14.04 -1.17
CA ARG A 143 -0.50 -14.90 -1.53
C ARG A 143 -1.01 -15.73 -0.36
N PHE A 144 -0.13 -16.18 0.53
CA PHE A 144 -0.56 -16.84 1.77
C PHE A 144 -1.22 -15.86 2.75
N ILE A 145 -0.74 -14.62 2.85
CA ILE A 145 -1.43 -13.56 3.60
C ILE A 145 -2.84 -13.30 3.05
N LEU A 146 -2.97 -13.09 1.73
CA LEU A 146 -4.30 -12.91 1.11
C LEU A 146 -5.23 -14.09 1.39
N ARG A 147 -4.73 -15.33 1.28
CA ARG A 147 -5.48 -16.56 1.61
C ARG A 147 -5.89 -16.60 3.08
N ALA A 148 -5.00 -16.19 4.00
CA ALA A 148 -5.30 -16.10 5.42
C ALA A 148 -6.37 -15.05 5.76
N LEU A 149 -6.55 -14.06 4.89
CA LEU A 149 -7.60 -13.03 4.94
C LEU A 149 -8.85 -13.41 4.11
N GLY A 150 -8.97 -14.67 3.65
CA GLY A 150 -10.11 -15.17 2.87
C GLY A 150 -10.12 -14.76 1.39
N SER A 151 -9.11 -14.05 0.89
CA SER A 151 -8.99 -13.63 -0.52
C SER A 151 -8.04 -14.54 -1.31
N ARG A 152 -8.25 -14.64 -2.63
CA ARG A 152 -7.38 -15.45 -3.51
C ARG A 152 -6.94 -14.62 -4.71
N MET A 153 -5.68 -14.77 -5.10
CA MET A 153 -5.08 -14.10 -6.27
C MET A 153 -4.12 -15.05 -7.00
N GLY A 154 -4.09 -14.97 -8.34
CA GLY A 154 -3.14 -15.72 -9.18
C GLY A 154 -1.69 -15.30 -8.94
N PHE A 155 -0.72 -16.16 -9.27
CA PHE A 155 0.71 -15.83 -9.06
C PHE A 155 1.14 -14.64 -9.92
N ARG A 156 0.80 -14.67 -11.22
CA ARG A 156 1.08 -13.58 -12.17
C ARG A 156 0.43 -12.25 -11.74
N ASP A 157 -0.79 -12.28 -11.23
CA ASP A 157 -1.48 -11.09 -10.74
C ASP A 157 -0.81 -10.53 -9.48
N SER A 158 -0.43 -11.40 -8.53
CA SER A 158 0.32 -11.00 -7.33
C SER A 158 1.68 -10.40 -7.67
N TRP A 159 2.41 -11.02 -8.59
CA TRP A 159 3.66 -10.49 -9.13
C TRP A 159 3.47 -9.07 -9.69
N PHE A 160 2.50 -8.88 -10.60
CA PHE A 160 2.24 -7.58 -11.22
C PHE A 160 1.86 -6.50 -10.18
N VAL A 161 0.95 -6.83 -9.25
CA VAL A 161 0.54 -5.93 -8.16
C VAL A 161 1.75 -5.54 -7.30
N ILE A 162 2.59 -6.49 -6.90
CA ILE A 162 3.76 -6.23 -6.04
C ILE A 162 4.82 -5.40 -6.78
N THR A 163 5.19 -5.78 -8.01
CA THR A 163 6.19 -5.04 -8.80
C THR A 163 5.74 -3.60 -9.03
N GLY A 164 4.48 -3.37 -9.41
CA GLY A 164 3.93 -2.02 -9.56
C GLY A 164 3.94 -1.21 -8.26
N SER A 165 3.66 -1.86 -7.13
CA SER A 165 3.71 -1.24 -5.80
C SER A 165 5.13 -0.86 -5.38
N TYR A 166 6.12 -1.69 -5.71
CA TYR A 166 7.53 -1.41 -5.45
C TYR A 166 8.10 -0.34 -6.37
N ALA A 167 7.63 -0.21 -7.61
CA ALA A 167 7.95 0.94 -8.45
C ALA A 167 7.36 2.24 -7.86
N ALA A 168 6.11 2.20 -7.41
CA ALA A 168 5.43 3.36 -6.81
C ALA A 168 6.04 3.85 -5.48
N LYS A 169 6.87 3.05 -4.79
CA LYS A 169 7.55 3.46 -3.55
C LYS A 169 8.64 4.52 -3.76
N TYR A 170 9.17 4.65 -4.97
CA TYR A 170 10.18 5.64 -5.33
C TYR A 170 9.59 7.00 -5.73
N LEU A 171 8.25 7.11 -5.82
CA LEU A 171 7.57 8.37 -6.10
C LEU A 171 7.41 9.20 -4.83
N PRO A 172 7.53 10.55 -4.90
CA PRO A 172 7.35 11.41 -3.76
C PRO A 172 5.92 11.31 -3.21
N GLY A 173 5.82 10.90 -1.95
CA GLY A 173 4.56 10.66 -1.24
C GLY A 173 4.19 9.16 -1.16
N HIS A 174 4.39 8.55 0.01
CA HIS A 174 4.07 7.14 0.30
C HIS A 174 2.62 6.70 -0.02
N VAL A 175 1.72 7.66 -0.25
CA VAL A 175 0.34 7.43 -0.70
C VAL A 175 0.30 6.61 -2.00
N TRP A 176 1.27 6.79 -2.91
CA TRP A 176 1.31 6.05 -4.18
C TRP A 176 1.58 4.55 -4.01
N ALA A 177 2.49 4.18 -3.12
CA ALA A 177 2.78 2.77 -2.85
C ALA A 177 1.58 2.05 -2.20
N ILE A 178 0.93 2.70 -1.22
CA ILE A 178 -0.21 2.11 -0.49
C ILE A 178 -1.48 2.12 -1.35
N GLY A 179 -1.87 3.30 -1.84
CA GLY A 179 -3.06 3.48 -2.67
C GLY A 179 -2.95 2.73 -4.00
N GLY A 180 -1.79 2.77 -4.65
CA GLY A 180 -1.52 2.03 -5.88
C GLY A 180 -1.66 0.52 -5.69
N ARG A 181 -1.08 -0.04 -4.63
CA ARG A 181 -1.23 -1.48 -4.32
C ARG A 181 -2.68 -1.87 -4.12
N MET A 182 -3.44 -1.08 -3.37
CA MET A 182 -4.86 -1.32 -3.09
C MET A 182 -5.73 -1.21 -4.35
N LEU A 183 -5.48 -0.22 -5.23
CA LEU A 183 -6.17 -0.06 -6.51
C LEU A 183 -5.87 -1.21 -7.48
N LEU A 184 -4.59 -1.59 -7.62
CA LEU A 184 -4.17 -2.72 -8.45
C LEU A 184 -4.76 -4.04 -7.94
N ALA A 185 -4.76 -4.27 -6.63
CA ALA A 185 -5.37 -5.44 -6.01
C ALA A 185 -6.90 -5.49 -6.23
N ARG A 186 -7.59 -4.35 -6.15
CA ARG A 186 -9.03 -4.23 -6.47
C ARG A 186 -9.34 -4.56 -7.93
N GLY A 187 -8.49 -4.12 -8.87
CA GLY A 187 -8.58 -4.52 -10.28
C GLY A 187 -8.43 -6.03 -10.53
N LYS A 188 -7.94 -6.77 -9.52
CA LYS A 188 -7.78 -8.24 -9.52
C LYS A 188 -8.73 -8.94 -8.53
N GLY A 189 -9.82 -8.27 -8.11
CA GLY A 189 -10.88 -8.84 -7.29
C GLY A 189 -10.61 -8.90 -5.78
N VAL A 190 -9.48 -8.40 -5.29
CA VAL A 190 -9.19 -8.32 -3.84
C VAL A 190 -9.71 -6.98 -3.29
N PRO A 191 -10.60 -6.98 -2.27
CA PRO A 191 -11.11 -5.74 -1.71
C PRO A 191 -9.98 -4.83 -1.18
N GLU A 192 -10.06 -3.53 -1.45
CA GLU A 192 -9.09 -2.52 -0.99
C GLU A 192 -8.74 -2.67 0.49
N LYS A 193 -9.77 -2.85 1.34
CA LYS A 193 -9.58 -3.08 2.79
C LYS A 193 -8.72 -4.31 3.07
N VAL A 194 -8.99 -5.43 2.41
CA VAL A 194 -8.22 -6.68 2.58
C VAL A 194 -6.79 -6.48 2.12
N SER A 195 -6.57 -5.79 0.99
CA SER A 195 -5.22 -5.45 0.54
C SER A 195 -4.48 -4.54 1.52
N GLY A 196 -5.16 -3.57 2.14
CA GLY A 196 -4.57 -2.71 3.18
C GLY A 196 -4.19 -3.48 4.45
N VAL A 197 -5.06 -4.40 4.92
CA VAL A 197 -4.70 -5.32 6.02
C VAL A 197 -3.51 -6.19 5.64
N ALA A 198 -3.53 -6.76 4.43
CA ALA A 198 -2.47 -7.62 3.93
C ALA A 198 -1.11 -6.91 3.92
N MET A 199 -1.05 -5.62 3.59
CA MET A 199 0.20 -4.83 3.63
C MET A 199 0.74 -4.65 5.06
N VAL A 200 -0.14 -4.49 6.06
CA VAL A 200 0.27 -4.43 7.47
C VAL A 200 0.82 -5.78 7.92
N LEU A 201 0.15 -6.88 7.57
CA LEU A 201 0.63 -8.24 7.86
C LEU A 201 1.94 -8.57 7.14
N GLU A 202 2.09 -8.14 5.88
CA GLU A 202 3.31 -8.27 5.07
C GLU A 202 4.47 -7.53 5.71
N THR A 203 4.26 -6.27 6.12
CA THR A 203 5.30 -5.47 6.79
C THR A 203 5.72 -6.10 8.12
N ALA A 204 4.76 -6.55 8.93
CA ALA A 204 5.04 -7.22 10.20
C ALA A 204 5.79 -8.55 9.98
N ALA A 205 5.39 -9.36 8.99
CA ALA A 205 6.03 -10.64 8.69
C ALA A 205 7.41 -10.49 8.03
N LEU A 206 7.65 -9.42 7.27
CA LEU A 206 8.98 -9.04 6.78
C LEU A 206 9.93 -8.73 7.94
N LEU A 207 9.51 -7.83 8.86
CA LEU A 207 10.31 -7.44 10.03
C LEU A 207 10.56 -8.63 10.95
N ALA A 208 9.53 -9.43 11.24
CA ALA A 208 9.66 -10.66 12.02
C ALA A 208 10.57 -11.69 11.33
N GLY A 209 10.47 -11.85 10.01
CA GLY A 209 11.31 -12.77 9.24
C GLY A 209 12.79 -12.36 9.22
N ALA A 210 13.07 -11.07 9.05
CA ALA A 210 14.41 -10.51 9.18
C ALA A 210 14.96 -10.69 10.60
N LEU A 211 14.17 -10.40 11.63
CA LEU A 211 14.55 -10.55 13.03
C LEU A 211 14.84 -12.00 13.43
N ILE A 212 14.04 -12.96 12.92
CA ILE A 212 14.33 -14.40 13.07
C ILE A 212 15.63 -14.76 12.35
N ALA A 213 15.83 -14.31 11.10
CA ALA A 213 17.05 -14.56 10.34
C ALA A 213 18.31 -13.99 11.04
N PHE A 214 18.22 -12.79 11.61
CA PHE A 214 19.29 -12.18 12.41
C PHE A 214 19.58 -13.00 13.67
N GLY A 215 18.54 -13.44 14.39
CA GLY A 215 18.68 -14.29 15.59
C GLY A 215 19.31 -15.65 15.31
N LEU A 216 19.00 -16.25 14.16
CA LEU A 216 19.63 -17.49 13.71
C LEU A 216 21.12 -17.31 13.41
N CYS A 217 21.57 -16.13 12.97
CA CYS A 217 22.99 -15.85 12.71
C CYS A 217 23.76 -15.39 13.95
N LEU A 218 23.07 -14.90 14.99
CA LEU A 218 23.67 -14.30 16.19
C LEU A 218 24.71 -15.17 16.93
N PRO A 219 24.58 -16.51 17.05
CA PRO A 219 25.60 -17.35 17.68
C PRO A 219 26.98 -17.31 17.00
N TRP A 220 27.03 -17.11 15.68
CA TRP A 220 28.28 -16.97 14.92
C TRP A 220 28.86 -15.59 15.15
N MET A 221 28.04 -14.56 14.94
CA MET A 221 28.41 -13.16 15.14
C MET A 221 29.01 -12.88 16.53
N VAL A 222 28.47 -13.48 17.59
CA VAL A 222 29.01 -13.33 18.97
C VAL A 222 30.34 -14.07 19.16
N ARG A 223 30.58 -15.18 18.45
CA ARG A 223 31.90 -15.86 18.44
C ARG A 223 32.95 -15.05 17.69
N ASP A 224 32.56 -14.40 16.59
CA ASP A 224 33.43 -13.58 15.75
C ASP A 224 33.57 -12.13 16.27
N GLY A 225 33.08 -11.83 17.48
CA GLY A 225 33.45 -10.65 18.26
C GLY A 225 32.33 -9.66 18.59
N LEU A 226 31.06 -9.91 18.24
CA LEU A 226 29.96 -9.09 18.75
C LEU A 226 29.76 -9.29 20.26
N PRO A 227 29.53 -8.20 21.02
CA PRO A 227 29.44 -8.27 22.47
C PRO A 227 28.17 -9.02 22.92
N SER A 228 28.31 -9.87 23.92
CA SER A 228 27.25 -10.76 24.42
C SER A 228 25.99 -10.05 24.93
N TRP A 229 26.03 -8.75 25.23
CA TRP A 229 24.83 -8.00 25.56
C TRP A 229 23.83 -7.89 24.40
N ILE A 230 24.25 -8.16 23.15
CA ILE A 230 23.37 -8.16 21.96
C ILE A 230 22.19 -9.15 22.11
N TRP A 231 22.32 -10.20 22.93
CA TRP A 231 21.22 -11.12 23.26
C TRP A 231 20.05 -10.41 23.97
N TRP A 232 20.27 -9.32 24.71
CA TRP A 232 19.18 -8.56 25.35
C TRP A 232 18.28 -7.84 24.34
N LEU A 233 18.79 -7.51 23.14
CA LEU A 233 17.97 -7.00 22.03
C LEU A 233 16.96 -8.04 21.52
N PHE A 234 17.15 -9.33 21.83
CA PHE A 234 16.24 -10.40 21.45
C PHE A 234 15.13 -10.68 22.48
N LEU A 235 15.23 -10.13 23.70
CA LEU A 235 14.19 -10.24 24.73
C LEU A 235 12.78 -9.75 24.27
N PRO A 236 12.63 -8.67 23.48
CA PRO A 236 11.32 -8.28 22.93
C PRO A 236 10.84 -9.13 21.74
N VAL A 237 11.62 -10.06 21.18
CA VAL A 237 11.22 -10.83 19.99
C VAL A 237 10.01 -11.74 20.25
N PRO A 238 9.99 -12.58 21.32
CA PRO A 238 8.82 -13.40 21.62
C PRO A 238 7.51 -12.60 21.77
N PRO A 239 7.43 -11.47 22.52
CA PRO A 239 6.20 -10.69 22.58
C PRO A 239 5.86 -9.96 21.27
N ILE A 240 6.82 -9.57 20.43
CA ILE A 240 6.55 -9.03 19.09
C ILE A 240 5.93 -10.10 18.18
N LEU A 241 6.46 -11.33 18.21
CA LEU A 241 5.90 -12.46 17.47
C LEU A 241 4.51 -12.83 18.02
N ALA A 242 4.33 -12.90 19.33
CA ALA A 242 3.02 -13.13 19.94
C ALA A 242 2.01 -12.03 19.59
N LEU A 243 2.44 -10.77 19.50
CA LEU A 243 1.61 -9.65 19.03
C LEU A 243 1.11 -9.88 17.59
N MET A 244 1.91 -10.51 16.73
CA MET A 244 1.48 -10.85 15.36
C MET A 244 0.41 -11.93 15.28
N PHE A 245 0.40 -12.88 16.22
CA PHE A 245 -0.55 -14.00 16.23
C PHE A 245 -1.74 -13.81 17.19
N THR A 246 -1.85 -12.67 17.87
CA THR A 246 -2.95 -12.37 18.80
C THR A 246 -4.01 -11.43 18.21
N PRO A 247 -5.26 -11.46 18.73
CA PRO A 247 -6.33 -10.55 18.31
C PRO A 247 -6.06 -9.06 18.62
N LEU A 248 -4.93 -8.73 19.27
CA LEU A 248 -4.47 -7.35 19.36
C LEU A 248 -4.05 -6.81 17.99
N LEU A 249 -3.52 -7.65 17.09
CA LEU A 249 -3.31 -7.27 15.69
C LEU A 249 -4.64 -7.00 14.98
N GLU A 250 -5.66 -7.82 15.18
CA GLU A 250 -7.02 -7.56 14.67
C GLU A 250 -7.59 -6.24 15.20
N ARG A 251 -7.31 -5.88 16.46
CA ARG A 251 -7.68 -4.57 17.04
C ARG A 251 -6.90 -3.41 16.44
N MET A 252 -5.58 -3.55 16.21
CA MET A 252 -4.74 -2.52 15.59
C MET A 252 -5.12 -2.32 14.11
N VAL A 253 -5.29 -3.41 13.37
CA VAL A 253 -5.82 -3.45 12.00
C VAL A 253 -7.22 -2.85 11.96
N GLY A 254 -8.11 -3.25 12.88
CA GLY A 254 -9.47 -2.72 12.99
C GLY A 254 -9.52 -1.25 13.42
N PHE A 255 -8.52 -0.75 14.14
CA PHE A 255 -8.36 0.67 14.47
C PHE A 255 -7.87 1.46 13.25
N ALA A 256 -6.80 1.01 12.59
CA ALA A 256 -6.31 1.61 11.34
C ALA A 256 -7.39 1.59 10.25
N ALA A 257 -8.13 0.49 10.10
CA ALA A 257 -9.22 0.36 9.14
C ALA A 257 -10.48 1.16 9.52
N ARG A 258 -10.75 1.42 10.81
CA ARG A 258 -11.77 2.39 11.23
C ARG A 258 -11.34 3.82 10.91
N MET A 259 -10.08 4.16 11.19
CA MET A 259 -9.52 5.50 10.93
C MET A 259 -9.45 5.81 9.43
N ALA A 260 -9.11 4.82 8.59
CA ALA A 260 -9.01 4.99 7.13
C ALA A 260 -10.33 4.73 6.37
N PHE A 261 -11.17 3.78 6.80
CA PHE A 261 -12.30 3.26 5.99
C PHE A 261 -13.66 3.19 6.71
N LYS A 262 -13.82 3.79 7.90
CA LYS A 262 -15.09 4.07 8.60
C LYS A 262 -16.14 2.93 8.69
N ARG A 263 -15.74 1.67 8.57
CA ARG A 263 -16.60 0.48 8.70
C ARG A 263 -15.78 -0.68 9.23
N GLU A 264 -16.32 -1.38 10.22
CA GLU A 264 -15.68 -2.53 10.85
C GLU A 264 -15.44 -3.65 9.83
N VAL A 265 -14.34 -4.38 10.03
CA VAL A 265 -13.98 -5.54 9.22
C VAL A 265 -13.74 -6.69 10.18
N ARG A 266 -14.64 -7.67 10.20
CA ARG A 266 -14.38 -8.96 10.85
C ARG A 266 -13.53 -9.79 9.88
N VAL A 267 -12.24 -9.85 10.14
CA VAL A 267 -11.30 -10.73 9.43
C VAL A 267 -11.00 -11.89 10.37
N ALA A 268 -11.42 -13.11 10.01
CA ALA A 268 -10.90 -14.29 10.68
C ALA A 268 -9.53 -14.62 10.05
N ILE A 269 -8.44 -14.39 10.79
CA ILE A 269 -7.09 -14.62 10.27
C ILE A 269 -6.73 -16.11 10.39
N SER A 270 -6.46 -16.77 9.25
CA SER A 270 -5.99 -18.16 9.26
C SER A 270 -4.52 -18.26 9.68
N ALA A 271 -4.26 -18.74 10.90
CA ALA A 271 -2.91 -18.87 11.45
C ALA A 271 -1.94 -19.70 10.57
N PRO A 272 -2.32 -20.84 9.96
CA PRO A 272 -1.42 -21.58 9.07
C PRO A 272 -0.95 -20.78 7.84
N GLY A 273 -1.82 -19.94 7.28
CA GLY A 273 -1.47 -19.07 6.16
C GLY A 273 -0.51 -17.95 6.57
N LEU A 274 -0.69 -17.38 7.77
CA LEU A 274 0.23 -16.38 8.31
C LEU A 274 1.59 -16.99 8.67
N LEU A 275 1.61 -18.21 9.23
CA LEU A 275 2.85 -18.94 9.53
C LEU A 275 3.62 -19.31 8.25
N ALA A 276 2.93 -19.77 7.21
CA ALA A 276 3.55 -20.04 5.91
C ALA A 276 4.11 -18.78 5.23
N ALA A 277 3.44 -17.63 5.41
CA ALA A 277 3.96 -16.34 4.95
C ALA A 277 5.19 -15.90 5.74
N LEU A 278 5.17 -16.02 7.07
CA LEU A 278 6.31 -15.72 7.94
C LEU A 278 7.52 -16.59 7.57
N ALA A 279 7.35 -17.90 7.42
CA ALA A 279 8.41 -18.81 7.02
C ALA A 279 9.03 -18.44 5.66
N LEU A 280 8.21 -18.05 4.67
CA LEU A 280 8.70 -17.56 3.39
C LEU A 280 9.40 -16.20 3.48
N PHE A 281 9.00 -15.30 4.38
CA PHE A 281 9.72 -14.05 4.61
C PHE A 281 11.05 -14.29 5.32
N THR A 282 11.13 -15.15 6.34
CA THR A 282 12.40 -15.59 6.93
C THR A 282 13.33 -16.19 5.87
N LEU A 283 12.81 -17.08 5.02
CA LEU A 283 13.58 -17.66 3.92
C LEU A 283 14.04 -16.59 2.91
N SER A 284 13.16 -15.67 2.52
CA SER A 284 13.47 -14.53 1.64
C SER A 284 14.55 -13.62 2.23
N SER A 285 14.55 -13.41 3.55
CA SER A 285 15.52 -12.63 4.30
C SER A 285 16.90 -13.30 4.39
N ILE A 286 16.94 -14.63 4.60
CA ILE A 286 18.17 -15.42 4.52
C ILE A 286 18.75 -15.42 3.09
N ILE A 287 17.89 -15.62 2.08
CA ILE A 287 18.28 -15.60 0.66
C ILE A 287 18.86 -14.24 0.28
N GLN A 288 18.28 -13.11 0.75
CA GLN A 288 18.85 -11.78 0.50
C GLN A 288 20.23 -11.60 1.14
N GLY A 289 20.42 -12.05 2.39
CA GLY A 289 21.73 -12.02 3.03
C GLY A 289 22.78 -12.83 2.26
N ALA A 290 22.41 -14.02 1.77
CA ALA A 290 23.28 -14.87 0.95
C ALA A 290 23.54 -14.28 -0.45
N ALA A 291 22.56 -13.59 -1.04
CA ALA A 291 22.71 -12.85 -2.29
C ALA A 291 23.65 -11.65 -2.10
N PHE A 292 23.56 -10.95 -0.98
CA PHE A 292 24.47 -9.86 -0.62
C PHE A 292 25.89 -10.38 -0.36
N PHE A 293 26.06 -11.48 0.37
CA PHE A 293 27.35 -12.17 0.48
C PHE A 293 27.93 -12.53 -0.90
N SER A 294 27.10 -13.05 -1.81
CA SER A 294 27.51 -13.38 -3.18
C SER A 294 27.95 -12.14 -3.97
N LEU A 295 27.29 -10.99 -3.77
CA LEU A 295 27.69 -9.71 -4.36
C LEU A 295 29.07 -9.28 -3.84
N VAL A 296 29.29 -9.28 -2.52
CA VAL A 296 30.58 -8.92 -1.93
C VAL A 296 31.68 -9.89 -2.41
N ARG A 297 31.38 -11.20 -2.46
CA ARG A 297 32.28 -12.24 -2.99
C ARG A 297 32.56 -12.11 -4.49
N SER A 298 31.68 -11.45 -5.24
CA SER A 298 31.92 -11.16 -6.65
C SER A 298 32.97 -10.07 -6.88
N LEU A 299 33.16 -9.18 -5.89
CA LEU A 299 34.08 -8.03 -5.90
C LEU A 299 35.41 -8.32 -5.19
N TYR A 300 35.37 -9.08 -4.10
CA TYR A 300 36.52 -9.40 -3.25
C TYR A 300 36.48 -10.87 -2.80
N PRO A 301 37.63 -11.57 -2.66
CA PRO A 301 37.68 -12.95 -2.21
C PRO A 301 37.41 -13.09 -0.71
N VAL A 302 36.15 -12.98 -0.30
CA VAL A 302 35.70 -13.09 1.10
C VAL A 302 35.57 -14.56 1.53
N ALA A 303 36.08 -14.90 2.71
CA ALA A 303 36.05 -16.27 3.25
C ALA A 303 34.60 -16.80 3.46
N PRO A 304 34.26 -18.05 3.08
CA PRO A 304 32.92 -18.62 3.27
C PRO A 304 32.41 -18.60 4.72
N ARG A 305 33.33 -18.62 5.70
CA ARG A 305 32.99 -18.59 7.14
C ARG A 305 32.19 -17.35 7.55
N LEU A 306 32.33 -16.23 6.82
CA LEU A 306 31.68 -14.95 7.08
C LEU A 306 30.24 -14.89 6.53
N LEU A 307 29.75 -15.97 5.90
CA LEU A 307 28.38 -16.04 5.38
C LEU A 307 27.32 -15.79 6.47
N PRO A 308 27.37 -16.40 7.68
CA PRO A 308 26.42 -16.11 8.75
C PRO A 308 26.50 -14.66 9.22
N ASP A 309 27.70 -14.08 9.32
CA ASP A 309 27.87 -12.68 9.76
C ASP A 309 27.30 -11.69 8.77
N VAL A 310 27.48 -11.94 7.47
CA VAL A 310 26.93 -11.08 6.40
C VAL A 310 25.42 -11.24 6.30
N ILE A 311 24.86 -12.45 6.46
CA ILE A 311 23.41 -12.65 6.55
C ILE A 311 22.85 -11.95 7.79
N GLY A 312 23.50 -12.10 8.94
CA GLY A 312 23.10 -11.47 10.19
C GLY A 312 23.15 -9.95 10.10
N ALA A 313 24.25 -9.37 9.64
CA ALA A 313 24.42 -7.92 9.48
C ALA A 313 23.43 -7.32 8.48
N TYR A 314 23.13 -8.02 7.36
CA TYR A 314 22.09 -7.60 6.41
C TYR A 314 20.71 -7.56 7.07
N ASN A 315 20.37 -8.56 7.89
CA ASN A 315 19.06 -8.68 8.52
C ASN A 315 18.91 -7.82 9.79
N GLY A 316 20.00 -7.51 10.50
CA GLY A 316 20.02 -6.56 11.61
C GLY A 316 19.95 -5.09 11.18
N ALA A 317 19.97 -4.81 9.87
CA ALA A 317 19.84 -3.47 9.30
C ALA A 317 18.41 -3.12 8.83
N TRP A 318 17.45 -4.02 9.02
CA TRP A 318 16.02 -3.87 8.68
C TRP A 318 15.19 -3.25 9.82
#